data_AF-A0AA41WGK5-F1
#
_entry.id   AF-A0AA41WGK5-F1
#
_cell.length_a   1.000
_cell.length_b   1.000
_cell.length_c   1.000
_cell.angle_alpha   90.00
_cell.angle_beta   90.00
_cell.angle_gamma   90.00
#
_symmetry.space_group_name_H-M   'P 1'
#
loop_
_entity.id
_entity.type
_entity.pdbx_description
1 polymer ?
#
loop_
_entity_poly.entity_id
_entity_poly.type
_entity_poly.pdbx_seq_one_letter_code
_entity_poly.pdbx_strand_id
1 'polypeptide(L)'
;ISTYNKYFNGMHHANHWFDRVWYLSVPKSFFEDACTAGPFEFLTAVSFSFEYVLTNLLFVPFMSGAAHNGDMSTVTFGFSAQSDESRHMTLGIECIKFMLEQDEGNVPIVQRWIDKWFWRGYRLLTIVAMMQDYMLPKRGLSWKEAWEMYAEANGGALFKDLARYGIREPRGWADACDGK
;
A
#
# COMPACT_ATOMS: atom_id res chain seq x y z
N ILE A 1 -13.29 -25.09 -6.97
CA ILE A 1 -13.06 -24.45 -5.65
C ILE A 1 -11.57 -24.55 -5.37
N SER A 2 -10.89 -23.42 -5.09
CA SER A 2 -9.46 -23.39 -4.76
C SER A 2 -9.15 -24.15 -3.46
N THR A 3 -7.91 -24.64 -3.27
CA THR A 3 -7.49 -25.52 -2.18
C THR A 3 -7.84 -24.98 -0.79
N TYR A 4 -7.46 -23.75 -0.45
CA TYR A 4 -7.75 -23.18 0.87
C TYR A 4 -9.26 -23.09 1.15
N ASN A 5 -10.05 -22.68 0.17
CA ASN A 5 -11.50 -22.60 0.31
C ASN A 5 -12.19 -23.98 0.47
N LYS A 6 -11.54 -25.06 0.04
CA LYS A 6 -12.06 -26.41 0.24
C LYS A 6 -11.88 -26.91 1.68
N TYR A 7 -10.80 -26.51 2.34
CA TYR A 7 -10.39 -27.09 3.62
C TYR A 7 -10.54 -26.13 4.81
N PHE A 8 -10.73 -24.83 4.58
CA PHE A 8 -10.89 -23.83 5.62
C PHE A 8 -12.17 -23.00 5.43
N ASN A 9 -12.75 -22.57 6.55
CA ASN A 9 -13.87 -21.64 6.55
C ASN A 9 -13.40 -20.21 6.21
N GLY A 10 -14.34 -19.31 5.92
CA GLY A 10 -14.03 -17.89 5.76
C GLY A 10 -13.52 -17.46 4.37
N MET A 11 -13.55 -18.32 3.35
CA MET A 11 -13.15 -17.95 1.97
C MET A 11 -14.22 -18.19 0.89
N HIS A 12 -15.40 -18.68 1.27
CA HIS A 12 -16.39 -19.22 0.34
C HIS A 12 -17.30 -18.17 -0.31
N HIS A 13 -17.37 -16.95 0.23
CA HIS A 13 -18.20 -15.84 -0.27
C HIS A 13 -17.48 -14.48 -0.31
N ALA A 14 -16.18 -14.49 -0.61
CA ALA A 14 -15.32 -13.30 -0.55
C ALA A 14 -15.91 -12.06 -1.25
N ASN A 15 -16.37 -12.17 -2.50
CA ASN A 15 -16.93 -11.03 -3.24
C ASN A 15 -18.22 -10.49 -2.61
N HIS A 16 -19.13 -11.36 -2.19
CA HIS A 16 -20.38 -10.95 -1.55
C HIS A 16 -20.13 -10.25 -0.20
N TRP A 17 -19.12 -10.72 0.55
CA TRP A 17 -18.73 -10.14 1.83
C TRP A 17 -17.99 -8.82 1.67
N PHE A 18 -17.12 -8.68 0.67
CA PHE A 18 -16.42 -7.43 0.37
C PHE A 18 -17.39 -6.25 0.27
N ASP A 19 -18.57 -6.49 -0.29
CA ASP A 19 -19.61 -5.47 -0.44
C ASP A 19 -20.42 -5.13 0.82
N ARG A 20 -20.41 -5.99 1.85
CA ARG A 20 -21.43 -5.97 2.91
C ARG A 20 -20.91 -6.07 4.33
N VAL A 21 -19.75 -6.69 4.54
CA VAL A 21 -19.18 -6.87 5.88
C VAL A 21 -18.52 -5.58 6.33
N TRP A 22 -18.85 -5.13 7.54
CA TRP A 22 -18.48 -3.82 8.06
C TRP A 22 -16.98 -3.50 7.97
N TYR A 23 -16.09 -4.42 8.34
CA TYR A 23 -14.64 -4.14 8.30
C TYR A 23 -14.08 -4.15 6.87
N LEU A 24 -14.76 -4.80 5.92
CA LEU A 24 -14.40 -4.78 4.50
C LEU A 24 -14.83 -3.47 3.82
N SER A 25 -15.66 -2.64 4.46
CA SER A 25 -15.90 -1.28 3.99
C SER A 25 -14.64 -0.41 4.01
N VAL A 26 -13.62 -0.77 4.81
CA VAL A 26 -12.33 -0.08 4.87
C VAL A 26 -11.58 -0.18 3.53
N PRO A 27 -11.19 -1.38 3.03
CA PRO A 27 -10.58 -1.52 1.71
C PRO A 27 -11.53 -1.15 0.57
N LYS A 28 -12.83 -1.46 0.68
CA LYS A 28 -13.80 -1.13 -0.36
C LYS A 28 -13.87 0.38 -0.60
N SER A 29 -14.09 1.17 0.46
CA SER A 29 -14.19 2.62 0.32
C SER A 29 -12.87 3.30 -0.08
N PHE A 30 -11.71 2.68 0.20
CA PHE A 30 -10.42 3.16 -0.28
C PHE A 30 -10.36 3.12 -1.81
N PHE A 31 -10.68 1.97 -2.40
CA PHE A 31 -10.63 1.81 -3.85
C PHE A 31 -11.81 2.48 -4.57
N GLU A 32 -13.01 2.53 -3.97
CA GLU A 32 -14.13 3.27 -4.55
C GLU A 32 -13.84 4.78 -4.61
N ASP A 33 -13.21 5.38 -3.59
CA ASP A 33 -12.75 6.78 -3.64
C ASP A 33 -11.74 6.99 -4.77
N ALA A 34 -10.77 6.07 -4.94
CA ALA A 34 -9.77 6.19 -6.00
C ALA A 34 -10.40 6.07 -7.39
N CYS A 35 -11.24 5.05 -7.61
CA CYS A 35 -11.87 4.76 -8.90
C CYS A 35 -12.94 5.79 -9.31
N THR A 36 -13.52 6.52 -8.35
CA THR A 36 -14.49 7.59 -8.64
C THR A 36 -13.86 8.97 -8.76
N ALA A 37 -12.57 9.09 -8.44
CA ALA A 37 -11.80 10.31 -8.67
C ALA A 37 -11.46 10.51 -10.17
N GLY A 38 -10.89 11.68 -10.49
CA GLY A 38 -10.35 11.94 -11.82
C GLY A 38 -9.11 11.09 -12.12
N PRO A 39 -8.72 10.92 -13.40
CA PRO A 39 -7.66 10.00 -13.81
C PRO A 39 -6.28 10.33 -13.20
N PHE A 40 -5.95 11.62 -13.04
CA PHE A 40 -4.68 12.03 -12.42
C PHE A 40 -4.66 11.78 -10.91
N GLU A 41 -5.80 11.95 -10.24
CA GLU A 41 -5.90 11.58 -8.83
C GLU A 41 -5.82 10.07 -8.67
N PHE A 42 -6.46 9.28 -9.53
CA PHE A 42 -6.36 7.82 -9.53
C PHE A 42 -4.92 7.34 -9.69
N LEU A 43 -4.14 7.91 -10.63
CA LEU A 43 -2.71 7.59 -10.77
C LEU A 43 -1.89 7.99 -9.53
N THR A 44 -2.18 9.14 -8.93
CA THR A 44 -1.51 9.56 -7.68
C THR A 44 -1.88 8.66 -6.50
N ALA A 45 -3.13 8.21 -6.44
CA ALA A 45 -3.67 7.37 -5.39
C ALA A 45 -3.12 5.94 -5.46
N VAL A 46 -3.28 5.30 -6.62
CA VAL A 46 -2.96 3.89 -6.82
C VAL A 46 -1.50 3.73 -7.22
N SER A 47 -1.09 4.27 -8.36
CA SER A 47 0.26 4.01 -8.88
C SER A 47 1.36 4.63 -8.00
N PHE A 48 1.22 5.88 -7.58
CA PHE A 48 2.24 6.52 -6.71
C PHE A 48 2.07 6.13 -5.24
N SER A 49 0.95 6.45 -4.61
CA SER A 49 0.83 6.30 -3.15
C SER A 49 0.76 4.82 -2.73
N PHE A 50 -0.04 4.01 -3.41
CA PHE A 50 -0.24 2.60 -3.03
C PHE A 50 0.84 1.66 -3.59
N GLU A 51 1.09 1.70 -4.90
CA GLU A 51 2.00 0.77 -5.58
C GLU A 51 3.48 1.17 -5.51
N TYR A 52 3.82 2.40 -5.12
CA TYR A 52 5.21 2.82 -4.94
C TYR A 52 5.56 3.11 -3.48
N VAL A 53 4.90 4.09 -2.86
CA VAL A 53 5.25 4.54 -1.49
C VAL A 53 4.94 3.47 -0.44
N LEU A 54 3.78 2.82 -0.55
CA LEU A 54 3.25 1.94 0.50
C LEU A 54 3.32 0.45 0.15
N THR A 55 3.69 0.08 -1.07
CA THR A 55 3.53 -1.30 -1.59
C THR A 55 4.25 -2.35 -0.73
N ASN A 56 5.45 -2.04 -0.25
CA ASN A 56 6.24 -2.99 0.55
C ASN A 56 5.60 -3.30 1.91
N LEU A 57 4.84 -2.36 2.47
CA LEU A 57 4.09 -2.56 3.72
C LEU A 57 2.87 -3.47 3.55
N LEU A 58 2.46 -3.77 2.31
CA LEU A 58 1.46 -4.78 2.01
C LEU A 58 2.11 -6.07 1.51
N PHE A 59 2.98 -5.96 0.51
CA PHE A 59 3.52 -7.11 -0.20
C PHE A 59 4.44 -7.96 0.68
N VAL A 60 5.41 -7.34 1.36
CA VAL A 60 6.41 -8.07 2.15
C VAL A 60 5.77 -8.84 3.31
N PRO A 61 4.86 -8.25 4.13
CA PRO A 61 4.26 -8.98 5.24
C PRO A 61 3.51 -10.25 4.83
N PHE A 62 2.71 -10.20 3.75
CA PHE A 62 2.00 -11.39 3.26
C PHE A 62 2.95 -12.41 2.63
N MET A 63 3.83 -12.00 1.73
CA MET A 63 4.68 -12.95 0.98
C MET A 63 5.77 -13.56 1.84
N SER A 64 6.43 -12.77 2.70
CA SER A 64 7.41 -13.29 3.65
C SER A 64 6.73 -14.09 4.76
N GLY A 65 5.56 -13.66 5.24
CA GLY A 65 4.76 -14.40 6.22
C GLY A 65 4.38 -15.80 5.71
N ALA A 66 3.94 -15.90 4.45
CA ALA A 66 3.69 -17.17 3.79
C ALA A 66 4.93 -18.07 3.76
N ALA A 67 6.10 -17.52 3.38
CA ALA A 67 7.36 -18.26 3.35
C ALA A 67 7.75 -18.83 4.72
N HIS A 68 7.67 -18.02 5.79
CA HIS A 68 8.01 -18.45 7.15
C HIS A 68 7.04 -19.51 7.70
N ASN A 69 5.78 -19.48 7.26
CA ASN A 69 4.71 -20.36 7.74
C ASN A 69 4.42 -21.56 6.81
N GLY A 70 5.20 -21.75 5.75
CA GLY A 70 5.11 -22.93 4.87
C GLY A 70 3.94 -22.91 3.87
N ASP A 71 3.38 -21.73 3.57
CA ASP A 71 2.37 -21.58 2.52
C ASP A 71 3.04 -21.46 1.15
N MET A 72 3.17 -22.61 0.49
CA MET A 72 3.79 -22.72 -0.83
C MET A 72 2.98 -22.06 -1.96
N SER A 73 1.66 -21.95 -1.83
CA SER A 73 0.84 -21.34 -2.88
C SER A 73 1.01 -19.82 -2.89
N THR A 74 0.90 -19.18 -1.73
CA THR A 74 1.02 -17.73 -1.60
C THR A 74 2.44 -17.26 -1.87
N VAL A 75 3.46 -17.97 -1.39
CA VAL A 75 4.86 -17.59 -1.67
C VAL A 75 5.20 -17.70 -3.17
N THR A 76 4.68 -18.72 -3.86
CA THR A 76 4.90 -18.89 -5.31
C THR A 76 4.24 -17.76 -6.10
N PHE A 77 3.03 -17.35 -5.71
CA PHE A 77 2.40 -16.16 -6.26
C PHE A 77 3.27 -14.91 -6.04
N GLY A 78 3.77 -14.70 -4.82
CA GLY A 78 4.65 -13.58 -4.50
C GLY A 78 5.87 -13.50 -5.41
N PHE A 79 6.59 -14.61 -5.61
CA PHE A 79 7.74 -14.63 -6.52
C PHE A 79 7.36 -14.35 -7.97
N SER A 80 6.22 -14.86 -8.45
CA SER A 80 5.75 -14.59 -9.81
C SER A 80 5.40 -13.10 -9.99
N ALA A 81 4.75 -12.49 -9.00
CA ALA A 81 4.27 -11.12 -9.06
C ALA A 81 5.40 -10.07 -8.97
N GLN A 82 6.58 -10.40 -8.43
CA GLN A 82 7.68 -9.43 -8.28
C GLN A 82 8.05 -8.69 -9.57
N SER A 83 8.08 -9.40 -10.71
CA SER A 83 8.39 -8.78 -11.99
C SER A 83 7.31 -7.79 -12.44
N ASP A 84 6.06 -8.00 -12.03
CA ASP A 84 4.95 -7.10 -12.31
C ASP A 84 5.01 -5.87 -11.40
N GLU A 85 5.20 -6.08 -10.09
CA GLU A 85 5.34 -5.00 -9.11
C GLU A 85 6.50 -4.06 -9.43
N SER A 86 7.61 -4.57 -9.96
CA SER A 86 8.72 -3.69 -10.42
C SER A 86 8.31 -2.73 -11.54
N ARG A 87 7.41 -3.15 -12.44
CA ARG A 87 6.88 -2.29 -13.50
C ARG A 87 5.88 -1.29 -12.93
N HIS A 88 5.04 -1.70 -11.98
CA HIS A 88 4.07 -0.82 -11.33
C HIS A 88 4.75 0.26 -10.49
N MET A 89 5.79 -0.11 -9.75
CA MET A 89 6.63 0.85 -9.01
C MET A 89 7.26 1.88 -9.95
N THR A 90 7.81 1.43 -11.10
CA THR A 90 8.38 2.34 -12.09
C THR A 90 7.32 3.30 -12.65
N LEU A 91 6.12 2.79 -12.96
CA LEU A 91 5.01 3.63 -13.38
C LEU A 91 4.64 4.68 -12.32
N GLY A 92 4.54 4.28 -11.05
CA GLY A 92 4.19 5.18 -9.94
C GLY A 92 5.11 6.38 -9.80
N ILE A 93 6.43 6.16 -9.82
CA ILE A 93 7.41 7.24 -9.69
C ILE A 93 7.52 8.11 -10.94
N GLU A 94 7.40 7.52 -12.13
CA GLU A 94 7.50 8.31 -13.37
C GLU A 94 6.24 9.15 -13.60
N CYS A 95 5.05 8.65 -13.26
CA CYS A 95 3.82 9.44 -13.35
C CYS A 95 3.83 10.66 -12.43
N ILE A 96 4.33 10.53 -11.19
CA ILE A 96 4.36 11.67 -10.26
C ILE A 96 5.35 12.74 -10.74
N LYS A 97 6.55 12.35 -11.17
CA LYS A 97 7.56 13.29 -11.70
C LYS A 97 7.04 13.98 -12.95
N PHE A 98 6.45 13.22 -13.87
CA PHE A 98 5.83 13.77 -15.08
C PHE A 98 4.81 14.86 -14.73
N MET A 99 3.84 14.58 -13.86
CA MET A 99 2.81 15.54 -13.47
C MET A 99 3.39 16.81 -12.82
N LEU A 100 4.43 16.67 -11.99
CA LEU A 100 5.10 17.79 -11.31
C LEU A 100 5.90 18.67 -12.27
N GLU A 101 6.42 18.10 -13.36
CA GLU A 101 7.21 18.83 -14.37
C GLU A 101 6.36 19.51 -15.44
N GLN A 102 5.08 19.14 -15.60
CA GLN A 102 4.24 19.71 -16.66
C GLN A 102 3.84 21.17 -16.41
N ASP A 103 3.51 21.54 -15.16
CA ASP A 103 3.02 22.88 -14.80
C ASP A 103 3.20 23.13 -13.29
N GLU A 104 3.70 24.31 -12.91
CA GLU A 104 3.91 24.68 -11.49
C GLU A 104 2.61 24.67 -10.67
N GLY A 105 1.47 24.95 -11.32
CA GLY A 105 0.13 24.87 -10.73
C GLY A 105 -0.28 23.45 -10.34
N ASN A 106 0.38 22.40 -10.87
CA ASN A 106 0.14 21.03 -10.47
C ASN A 106 0.71 20.71 -9.09
N VAL A 107 1.83 21.32 -8.69
CA VAL A 107 2.51 21.05 -7.41
C VAL A 107 1.56 21.13 -6.22
N PRO A 108 0.78 22.20 -5.99
CA PRO A 108 -0.16 22.26 -4.87
C PRO A 108 -1.32 21.26 -5.00
N ILE A 109 -1.69 20.82 -6.21
CA ILE A 109 -2.74 19.81 -6.43
C ILE A 109 -2.21 18.43 -6.03
N VAL A 110 -1.05 18.06 -6.57
CA VAL A 110 -0.38 16.79 -6.31
C VAL A 110 -0.03 16.66 -4.83
N GLN A 111 0.47 17.72 -4.17
CA GLN A 111 0.73 17.69 -2.73
C GLN A 111 -0.53 17.37 -1.91
N ARG A 112 -1.70 17.91 -2.29
CA ARG A 112 -2.97 17.60 -1.60
C ARG A 112 -3.38 16.15 -1.80
N TRP A 113 -3.15 15.60 -2.99
CA TRP A 113 -3.40 14.18 -3.24
C TRP A 113 -2.44 13.28 -2.47
N ILE A 114 -1.14 13.60 -2.43
CA ILE A 114 -0.15 12.89 -1.62
C ILE A 114 -0.56 12.89 -0.15
N ASP A 115 -0.93 14.05 0.41
CA ASP A 115 -1.43 14.17 1.78
C ASP A 115 -2.65 13.25 2.03
N LYS A 116 -3.65 13.29 1.14
CA LYS A 116 -4.87 12.48 1.26
C LYS A 116 -4.55 10.97 1.20
N TRP A 117 -3.82 10.55 0.17
CA TRP A 117 -3.67 9.14 -0.17
C TRP A 117 -2.62 8.43 0.67
N PHE A 118 -1.62 9.16 1.17
CA PHE A 118 -0.79 8.66 2.26
C PHE A 118 -1.63 8.31 3.48
N TRP A 119 -2.48 9.22 3.96
CA TRP A 119 -3.26 8.99 5.18
C TRP A 119 -4.33 7.91 5.01
N ARG A 120 -5.04 7.89 3.87
CA ARG A 120 -5.97 6.80 3.54
C ARG A 120 -5.26 5.46 3.46
N GLY A 121 -4.06 5.42 2.87
CA GLY A 121 -3.25 4.21 2.75
C GLY A 121 -2.74 3.72 4.11
N TYR A 122 -2.22 4.62 4.95
CA TYR A 122 -1.83 4.30 6.32
C TYR A 122 -2.98 3.69 7.12
N ARG A 123 -4.18 4.29 7.06
CA ARG A 123 -5.37 3.75 7.72
C ARG A 123 -5.77 2.37 7.19
N LEU A 124 -5.71 2.15 5.88
CA LEU A 124 -5.96 0.84 5.27
C LEU A 124 -4.95 -0.22 5.77
N LEU A 125 -3.67 0.13 5.83
CA LEU A 125 -2.60 -0.79 6.20
C LEU A 125 -2.60 -1.20 7.68
N THR A 126 -3.38 -0.55 8.54
CA THR A 126 -3.57 -1.02 9.93
C THR A 126 -4.12 -2.44 10.03
N ILE A 127 -4.86 -2.90 9.01
CA ILE A 127 -5.32 -4.30 8.92
C ILE A 127 -4.12 -5.24 8.68
N VAL A 128 -3.13 -4.79 7.91
CA VAL A 128 -1.89 -5.56 7.64
C VAL A 128 -1.00 -5.60 8.88
N ALA A 129 -0.91 -4.49 9.62
CA ALA A 129 -0.21 -4.43 10.90
C ALA A 129 -0.69 -5.52 11.87
N MET A 130 -2.02 -5.60 12.06
CA MET A 130 -2.64 -6.65 12.87
C MET A 130 -2.35 -8.05 12.34
N MET A 131 -2.45 -8.26 11.02
CA MET A 131 -2.18 -9.56 10.39
C MET A 131 -0.74 -10.02 10.67
N GLN A 132 0.23 -9.15 10.42
CA GLN A 132 1.65 -9.44 10.57
C GLN A 132 2.02 -9.78 12.02
N ASP A 133 1.56 -8.98 12.98
CA ASP A 133 1.96 -9.13 14.38
C ASP A 133 1.21 -10.23 15.13
N TYR A 134 -0.03 -10.55 14.71
CA TYR A 134 -0.91 -11.45 15.47
C TYR A 134 -1.39 -12.69 14.73
N MET A 135 -1.49 -12.66 13.40
CA MET A 135 -2.08 -13.77 12.63
C MET A 135 -1.04 -14.74 12.07
N LEU A 136 0.25 -14.38 12.08
CA LEU A 136 1.35 -15.26 11.67
C LEU A 136 1.89 -16.05 12.89
N PRO A 137 1.75 -17.39 12.92
CA PRO A 137 2.30 -18.20 14.01
C PRO A 137 3.83 -18.08 14.13
N LYS A 138 4.52 -18.14 12.99
CA LYS A 138 5.94 -17.82 12.88
C LYS A 138 6.08 -16.38 12.38
N ARG A 139 6.43 -15.49 13.29
CA ARG A 139 6.57 -14.06 13.05
C ARG A 139 7.88 -13.76 12.33
N GLY A 140 7.85 -12.79 11.43
CA GLY A 140 9.03 -12.18 10.82
C GLY A 140 9.36 -10.87 11.55
N LEU A 141 9.49 -9.78 10.80
CA LEU A 141 9.57 -8.43 11.34
C LEU A 141 8.27 -8.08 12.09
N SER A 142 8.36 -7.21 13.09
CA SER A 142 7.20 -6.51 13.65
C SER A 142 6.70 -5.42 12.69
N TRP A 143 5.44 -5.02 12.82
CA TRP A 143 4.90 -3.90 12.04
C TRP A 143 5.73 -2.62 12.22
N LYS A 144 6.20 -2.35 13.44
CA LYS A 144 7.10 -1.22 13.75
C LYS A 144 8.39 -1.26 12.92
N GLU A 145 9.08 -2.40 12.90
CA GLU A 145 10.32 -2.56 12.12
C GLU A 145 10.06 -2.45 10.61
N ALA A 146 8.93 -2.99 10.14
CA ALA A 146 8.52 -2.85 8.74
C ALA A 146 8.24 -1.38 8.38
N TRP A 147 7.59 -0.62 9.25
CA TRP A 147 7.33 0.81 9.05
C TRP A 147 8.63 1.64 9.04
N GLU A 148 9.51 1.41 10.00
CA GLU A 148 10.82 2.09 10.07
C GLU A 148 11.65 1.87 8.80
N MET A 149 11.64 0.66 8.26
CA MET A 149 12.37 0.32 7.05
C MET A 149 11.70 0.86 5.77
N TYR A 150 10.43 0.52 5.57
CA TYR A 150 9.77 0.73 4.29
C TYR A 150 9.08 2.09 4.16
N ALA A 151 8.56 2.67 5.24
CA ALA A 151 8.02 4.03 5.22
C ALA A 151 9.10 5.05 5.58
N GLU A 152 9.69 4.99 6.77
CA GLU A 152 10.57 6.07 7.24
C GLU A 152 11.87 6.18 6.46
N ALA A 153 12.64 5.09 6.35
CA ALA A 153 13.92 5.13 5.65
C ALA A 153 13.74 5.30 4.14
N ASN A 154 12.99 4.41 3.49
CA ASN A 154 12.81 4.45 2.04
C ASN A 154 11.96 5.64 1.59
N GLY A 155 10.83 5.90 2.25
CA GLY A 155 9.95 7.03 1.93
C GLY A 155 10.60 8.37 2.28
N GLY A 156 11.36 8.46 3.38
CA GLY A 156 12.12 9.66 3.71
C GLY A 156 13.19 10.00 2.65
N ALA A 157 13.85 8.98 2.08
CA ALA A 157 14.77 9.19 0.95
C ALA A 157 14.02 9.67 -0.31
N LEU A 158 12.86 9.09 -0.60
CA LEU A 158 12.00 9.52 -1.72
C LEU A 158 11.56 10.98 -1.59
N PHE A 159 11.01 11.38 -0.44
CA PHE A 159 10.49 12.74 -0.27
C PHE A 159 11.61 13.80 -0.26
N LYS A 160 12.84 13.42 0.12
CA LYS A 160 14.03 14.26 -0.10
C LYS A 160 14.34 14.47 -1.58
N ASP A 161 14.20 13.44 -2.42
CA ASP A 161 14.35 13.59 -3.87
C ASP A 161 13.23 14.44 -4.48
N LEU A 162 11.98 14.27 -4.02
CA LEU A 162 10.83 15.03 -4.52
C LEU A 162 10.83 16.50 -4.07
N ALA A 163 11.63 16.87 -3.07
CA ALA A 163 11.77 18.25 -2.60
C ALA A 163 12.24 19.22 -3.70
N ARG A 164 12.97 18.73 -4.71
CA ARG A 164 13.38 19.55 -5.87
C ARG A 164 12.19 20.04 -6.71
N TYR A 165 11.04 19.40 -6.61
CA TYR A 165 9.78 19.79 -7.25
C TYR A 165 8.86 20.61 -6.32
N GLY A 166 9.32 20.95 -5.11
CA GLY A 166 8.50 21.63 -4.10
C GLY A 166 7.54 20.72 -3.32
N ILE A 167 7.67 19.40 -3.44
CA ILE A 167 6.91 18.43 -2.64
C ILE A 167 7.57 18.22 -1.28
N ARG A 168 6.75 18.21 -0.23
CA ARG A 168 7.15 17.90 1.15
C ARG A 168 6.62 16.53 1.56
N GLU A 169 7.10 16.04 2.70
CA GLU A 169 6.51 14.88 3.37
C GLU A 169 4.98 15.07 3.53
N PRO A 170 4.20 13.98 3.41
CA PRO A 170 2.75 14.03 3.52
C PRO A 170 2.30 14.57 4.88
N ARG A 171 1.16 15.26 4.89
CA ARG A 171 0.49 15.59 6.15
C ARG A 171 0.13 14.31 6.90
N GLY A 172 0.43 14.27 8.20
CA GLY A 172 0.23 13.10 9.04
C GLY A 172 1.40 12.10 9.02
N TRP A 173 2.52 12.43 8.35
CA TRP A 173 3.72 11.60 8.36
C TRP A 173 4.23 11.32 9.78
N ALA A 174 4.47 12.37 10.57
CA ALA A 174 4.91 12.24 11.96
C ALA A 174 3.90 11.44 12.81
N ASP A 175 2.59 11.72 12.67
CA ASP A 175 1.55 11.00 13.39
C ASP A 175 1.54 9.50 13.05
N ALA A 176 1.82 9.14 11.80
CA ALA A 176 1.90 7.75 11.38
C ALA A 176 3.17 7.06 11.90
N CYS A 177 4.30 7.78 11.96
CA CYS A 177 5.55 7.28 12.55
C CYS A 177 5.45 7.10 14.07
N ASP A 178 4.68 7.94 14.76
CA ASP A 178 4.43 7.80 16.20
C ASP A 178 3.37 6.73 16.50
N GLY A 179 2.41 6.56 15.59
CA GLY A 179 1.32 5.59 15.71
C GLY A 179 1.59 4.20 15.12
N LYS A 180 2.84 3.87 14.80
CA LYS A 180 3.26 2.54 14.34
C LYS A 180 3.32 1.52 15.48
#